data_AF-A0A7X8GAT9-F1
#
_entry.id   AF-A0A7X8GAT9-F1
#
_cell.length_a   1.000
_cell.length_b   1.000
_cell.length_c   1.000
_cell.angle_alpha   90.00
_cell.angle_beta   90.00
_cell.angle_gamma   90.00
#
_symmetry.space_group_name_H-M   'P 1'
#
loop_
_entity.id
_entity.type
_entity.pdbx_description
1 polymer ?
#
loop_
_entity_poly.entity_id
_entity_poly.type
_entity_poly.pdbx_seq_one_letter_code
_entity_poly.pdbx_strand_id
1 'polypeptide(L)'
;MKKFYLFVLLCLAAVLSTACHKSSTLSRITLPAIDSLLQDNPDSAYNALADIPVKSIYSRRDRAYYALLLTQARHKNYLPLNDDSL
;
A
#
# COMPACT_ATOMS: atom_id res chain seq x y z
N MET A 1 8.98 -4.36 42.90
CA MET A 1 9.01 -3.03 42.23
C MET A 1 9.62 -3.07 40.82
N LYS A 2 10.91 -3.43 40.63
CA LYS A 2 11.58 -3.46 39.30
C LYS A 2 10.86 -4.30 38.23
N LYS A 3 10.34 -5.49 38.59
CA LYS A 3 9.60 -6.38 37.69
C LYS A 3 8.24 -5.81 37.24
N PHE A 4 7.62 -4.97 38.07
CA PHE A 4 6.36 -4.29 37.75
C PHE A 4 6.59 -3.19 36.70
N TYR A 5 7.63 -2.38 36.86
CA TYR A 5 8.01 -1.38 35.84
C TYR A 5 8.34 -2.01 34.48
N LEU A 6 9.02 -3.16 34.49
CA LEU A 6 9.36 -3.88 33.27
C LEU A 6 8.12 -4.43 32.56
N PHE A 7 7.14 -4.93 33.32
CA PHE A 7 5.85 -5.35 32.80
C PHE A 7 5.05 -4.17 32.19
N VAL A 8 4.98 -3.04 32.89
CA VAL A 8 4.30 -1.83 32.39
C VAL A 8 4.96 -1.31 31.10
N LEU A 9 6.29 -1.32 31.03
CA LEU A 9 7.03 -0.88 29.84
C LEU A 9 6.78 -1.81 28.64
N LEU A 10 6.69 -3.12 28.87
CA LEU A 10 6.36 -4.11 27.85
C LEU A 10 4.92 -3.94 27.33
N CYS A 11 3.95 -3.71 28.22
CA CYS A 11 2.56 -3.43 27.84
C CYS A 11 2.45 -2.13 27.02
N LEU A 12 3.17 -1.08 27.42
CA LEU A 12 3.18 0.19 26.68
C LEU A 12 3.74 0.02 25.26
N ALA A 13 4.85 -0.71 25.12
CA ALA A 13 5.44 -1.04 23.82
C ALA A 13 4.50 -1.85 22.93
N ALA A 14 3.78 -2.82 23.51
CA ALA A 14 2.78 -3.61 22.77
C ALA A 14 1.63 -2.74 22.25
N VAL A 15 1.10 -1.82 23.05
CA VAL A 15 0.01 -0.91 22.65
C VAL A 15 0.46 0.01 21.51
N LEU A 16 1.67 0.58 21.60
CA LEU A 16 2.26 1.44 20.56
C LEU A 16 2.43 0.71 19.22
N SER A 17 2.63 -0.62 19.24
CA SER A 17 2.83 -1.44 18.04
C SER A 17 1.57 -1.63 17.19
N THR A 18 0.38 -1.54 17.81
CA THR A 18 -0.90 -1.78 17.11
C THR A 18 -1.33 -0.62 16.20
N ALA A 19 -0.81 0.60 16.43
CA ALA A 19 -1.17 1.78 15.64
C ALA A 19 -0.65 1.74 14.19
N CYS A 20 0.44 1.00 13.93
CA CYS A 20 1.09 0.93 12.62
C CYS A 20 0.49 -0.10 11.64
N HIS A 21 -0.49 -0.89 12.07
CA HIS A 21 -0.97 -2.07 11.32
C HIS A 21 -2.42 -1.95 10.84
N LYS A 22 -2.80 -0.79 10.31
CA LYS A 22 -4.07 -0.63 9.60
C LYS A 22 -3.83 -0.78 8.10
N SER A 23 -3.71 -2.02 7.61
CA SER A 23 -3.81 -2.34 6.18
C SER A 23 -5.05 -3.18 5.99
N SER A 24 -5.78 -2.97 4.88
CA SER A 24 -6.79 -3.96 4.51
C SER A 24 -6.09 -5.26 4.12
N THR A 25 -6.64 -6.42 4.49
CA THR A 25 -6.08 -7.72 4.06
C THR A 25 -6.02 -7.83 2.55
N LEU A 26 -7.00 -7.20 1.87
CA LEU A 26 -7.11 -7.15 0.42
C LEU A 26 -5.93 -6.40 -0.22
N SER A 27 -5.63 -5.16 0.23
CA SER A 27 -4.49 -4.38 -0.26
C SER A 27 -3.15 -5.07 -0.05
N ARG A 28 -3.00 -5.82 1.06
CA ARG A 28 -1.78 -6.56 1.40
C ARG A 28 -1.42 -7.68 0.43
N ILE A 29 -2.39 -8.23 -0.29
CA ILE A 29 -2.20 -9.35 -1.23
C ILE A 29 -2.29 -8.84 -2.67
N THR A 30 -3.28 -7.99 -2.96
CA THR A 30 -3.56 -7.52 -4.33
C THR A 30 -2.45 -6.62 -4.87
N LEU A 31 -1.96 -5.63 -4.10
CA LEU A 31 -0.94 -4.70 -4.62
C LEU A 31 0.40 -5.39 -4.93
N PRO A 32 0.95 -6.27 -4.07
CA PRO A 32 2.15 -7.03 -4.42
C PRO A 32 1.98 -7.96 -5.63
N ALA A 33 0.79 -8.58 -5.78
CA ALA A 33 0.53 -9.42 -6.95
C ALA A 33 0.51 -8.62 -8.26
N ILE A 34 -0.06 -7.41 -8.21
CA ILE A 34 -0.04 -6.47 -9.34
C ILE A 34 1.38 -5.99 -9.64
N ASP A 35 2.20 -5.73 -8.62
CA ASP A 35 3.60 -5.32 -8.80
C ASP A 35 4.42 -6.39 -9.54
N SER A 36 4.23 -7.67 -9.19
CA SER A 36 4.82 -8.76 -9.95
C SER A 36 4.32 -8.78 -11.41
N LEU A 37 3.00 -8.63 -11.60
CA LEU A 37 2.40 -8.61 -12.95
C LEU A 37 2.89 -7.42 -13.80
N LEU A 38 3.19 -6.28 -13.17
CA LEU A 38 3.66 -5.06 -13.81
C LEU A 38 5.04 -5.23 -14.48
N GLN A 39 5.84 -6.22 -14.05
CA GLN A 39 7.11 -6.53 -14.71
C GLN A 39 6.91 -7.24 -16.05
N ASP A 40 5.96 -8.17 -16.11
CA ASP A 40 5.77 -9.04 -17.28
C ASP A 40 4.70 -8.50 -18.24
N ASN A 41 3.60 -7.94 -17.72
CA ASN A 41 2.43 -7.51 -18.49
C ASN A 41 1.88 -6.18 -17.92
N PRO A 42 2.47 -5.03 -18.30
CA PRO A 42 2.11 -3.73 -17.75
C PRO A 42 0.68 -3.30 -18.07
N ASP A 43 0.12 -3.69 -19.21
CA ASP A 43 -1.26 -3.35 -19.59
C ASP A 43 -2.28 -4.06 -18.71
N SER A 44 -2.11 -5.37 -18.50
CA SER A 44 -2.92 -6.15 -17.56
C SER A 44 -2.81 -5.62 -16.13
N ALA A 45 -1.61 -5.21 -15.70
CA ALA A 45 -1.40 -4.59 -14.39
C ALA A 45 -2.13 -3.24 -14.27
N TYR A 46 -2.13 -2.43 -15.33
CA TYR A 46 -2.87 -1.17 -15.39
C TYR A 46 -4.38 -1.39 -15.25
N ASN A 47 -4.95 -2.33 -16.00
CA ASN A 47 -6.37 -2.67 -15.93
C ASN A 47 -6.76 -3.17 -14.52
N ALA A 48 -5.94 -4.05 -13.93
CA ALA A 48 -6.15 -4.52 -12.55
C ALA A 48 -6.11 -3.38 -11.53
N LEU A 49 -5.26 -2.36 -11.72
CA LEU A 49 -5.21 -1.17 -10.86
C LEU A 49 -6.41 -0.23 -11.06
N ALA A 50 -6.89 -0.11 -12.30
CA ALA A 50 -8.05 0.72 -12.64
C ALA A 50 -9.35 0.16 -12.05
N ASP A 51 -9.45 -1.16 -11.93
CA ASP A 51 -10.60 -1.86 -11.34
C ASP A 51 -10.65 -1.76 -9.80
N ILE A 52 -9.57 -1.35 -9.13
CA ILE A 52 -9.57 -1.18 -7.67
C ILE A 52 -10.38 0.07 -7.31
N PRO A 53 -11.47 -0.04 -6.53
CA PRO A 53 -12.20 1.12 -6.07
C PRO A 53 -11.34 1.91 -5.07
N VAL A 54 -10.91 3.12 -5.42
CA VAL A 54 -9.99 3.95 -4.59
C VAL A 54 -10.47 4.10 -3.13
N LYS A 55 -11.80 4.09 -2.91
CA LYS A 55 -12.42 4.15 -1.57
C LYS A 55 -12.11 2.93 -0.69
N SER A 56 -11.72 1.79 -1.27
CA SER A 56 -11.32 0.58 -0.53
C SER A 56 -9.88 0.64 -0.01
N ILE A 57 -9.09 1.64 -0.41
CA ILE A 57 -7.71 1.83 0.03
C ILE A 57 -7.69 2.73 1.27
N TYR A 58 -7.72 2.11 2.44
CA TYR A 58 -7.88 2.81 3.71
C TYR A 58 -6.57 3.36 4.29
N SER A 59 -5.45 2.67 4.07
CA SER A 59 -4.17 3.05 4.70
C SER A 59 -3.39 4.04 3.85
N ARG A 60 -2.68 4.97 4.51
CA ARG A 60 -1.79 5.91 3.82
C ARG A 60 -0.69 5.17 3.04
N ARG A 61 -0.17 4.08 3.60
CA ARG A 61 0.85 3.23 2.96
C ARG A 61 0.31 2.61 1.67
N ASP A 62 -0.88 2.01 1.73
CA ASP A 62 -1.48 1.34 0.57
C ASP A 62 -1.86 2.35 -0.50
N ARG A 63 -2.30 3.56 -0.13
CA ARG A 63 -2.54 4.65 -1.09
C ARG A 63 -1.26 5.08 -1.79
N ALA A 64 -0.17 5.24 -1.05
CA ALA A 64 1.12 5.57 -1.64
C ALA A 64 1.62 4.45 -2.57
N TYR A 65 1.47 3.19 -2.17
CA TYR A 65 1.88 2.05 -2.98
C TYR A 65 1.01 1.90 -4.23
N TYR A 66 -0.31 2.04 -4.11
CA TYR A 66 -1.23 2.08 -5.24
C TYR A 66 -0.89 3.20 -6.23
N ALA A 67 -0.66 4.42 -5.74
CA ALA A 67 -0.30 5.56 -6.59
C ALA A 67 1.03 5.35 -7.32
N LEU A 68 2.01 4.74 -6.64
CA LEU A 68 3.29 4.36 -7.24
C LEU A 68 3.06 3.36 -8.39
N LEU A 69 2.36 2.25 -8.13
CA LEU A 69 2.08 1.23 -9.14
C LEU A 69 1.29 1.78 -10.32
N LEU A 70 0.30 2.65 -10.07
CA LEU A 70 -0.49 3.28 -11.13
C LEU A 70 0.38 4.19 -12.01
N THR A 71 1.29 4.95 -11.41
CA THR A 71 2.24 5.80 -12.14
C THR A 71 3.19 4.97 -13.00
N GLN A 72 3.75 3.90 -12.42
CA GLN A 72 4.62 2.98 -13.15
C GLN A 72 3.90 2.26 -14.28
N ALA A 73 2.67 1.80 -14.07
CA ALA A 73 1.84 1.15 -15.07
C ALA A 73 1.55 2.09 -16.24
N ARG A 74 1.18 3.34 -15.97
CA ARG A 74 0.99 4.36 -17.03
C ARG A 74 2.28 4.59 -17.83
N HIS A 75 3.40 4.76 -17.12
CA HIS A 75 4.69 4.98 -17.75
C HIS A 75 5.09 3.80 -18.66
N LYS A 76 4.99 2.55 -18.17
CA LYS A 76 5.32 1.34 -18.95
C LYS A 76 4.38 1.11 -20.13
N ASN A 77 3.14 1.58 -20.05
CA ASN A 77 2.18 1.54 -21.17
C ASN A 77 2.23 2.78 -22.07
N TYR A 78 3.19 3.69 -21.88
CA TYR A 78 3.31 4.93 -22.65
C TYR A 78 2.03 5.79 -22.66
N LEU A 79 1.23 5.70 -21.60
CA LEU A 79 0.03 6.51 -21.46
C LEU A 79 0.41 7.95 -21.11
N PRO A 80 -0.20 8.97 -21.75
CA PRO A 80 0.06 10.36 -21.39
C PRO A 80 -0.34 10.60 -19.93
N LEU A 81 0.57 11.19 -19.15
CA LEU A 81 0.20 11.72 -17.84
C LEU A 81 -0.64 12.97 -18.07
N ASN A 82 -1.91 12.93 -17.66
CA ASN A 82 -2.70 14.14 -17.57
C ASN A 82 -2.20 14.92 -16.35
N ASP A 83 -1.55 16.04 -16.64
CA ASP A 83 -1.06 17.05 -15.70
C ASP A 83 0.09 16.58 -14.78
N ASP A 84 1.31 16.92 -15.19
CA ASP A 84 2.55 16.88 -14.43
C ASP A 84 2.90 18.26 -13.83
N SER A 85 1.93 19.17 -13.77
CA SER A 85 2.13 20.49 -13.17
C SER A 85 2.42 20.38 -11.66
N LEU A 86 3.50 21.07 -11.27
CA LEU A 86 4.02 21.23 -9.89
C LEU A 86 3.12 22.11 -9.02
#